data_AF-A0A920U7X2-F1
#
_entry.id   AF-A0A920U7X2-F1
#
_cell.length_a   1.000
_cell.length_b   1.000
_cell.length_c   1.000
_cell.angle_alpha   90.00
_cell.angle_beta   90.00
_cell.angle_gamma   90.00
#
_symmetry.space_group_name_H-M   'P 1'
#
loop_
_entity.id
_entity.type
_entity.pdbx_description
1 polymer ?
#
loop_
_entity_poly.entity_id
_entity_poly.type
_entity_poly.pdbx_seq_one_letter_code
_entity_poly.pdbx_strand_id
1 'polypeptide(L)' 'MIERQVFDNGLCLLTESMPAVRSVSLGAWLTRGSRHESPVHSGIAHFVEHMLFKGTTTRTAEGIAQEIDSIWWTP' A
#
# COMPACT_ATOMS: atom_id res chain seq x y z
N MET A 1 -1.95 8.96 19.92
CA MET A 1 -2.49 7.72 20.52
C MET A 1 -2.83 6.82 19.36
N ILE A 2 -2.31 5.60 19.37
CA ILE A 2 -2.55 4.64 18.29
C ILE A 2 -3.82 3.87 18.61
N GLU A 3 -4.77 3.90 17.69
CA GLU A 3 -5.99 3.09 17.71
C GLU A 3 -5.81 1.85 16.83
N ARG A 4 -6.36 0.72 17.28
CA ARG A 4 -6.32 -0.55 16.57
C ARG A 4 -7.72 -1.10 16.38
N GLN A 5 -8.09 -1.34 15.13
CA GLN A 5 -9.34 -1.96 14.75
C GLN A 5 -9.08 -3.22 13.90
N VAL A 6 -9.79 -4.30 14.19
CA VAL A 6 -9.74 -5.54 13.39
C VAL A 6 -11.13 -5.79 12.82
N PHE A 7 -11.22 -5.94 11.51
CA PHE A 7 -12.47 -6.22 10.80
C PHE A 7 -12.76 -7.73 10.77
N ASP A 8 -14.01 -8.11 10.47
CA ASP A 8 -14.45 -9.52 10.41
C ASP A 8 -13.68 -10.36 9.39
N ASN A 9 -13.14 -9.74 8.34
CA ASN A 9 -12.29 -10.38 7.33
C ASN A 9 -10.82 -10.53 7.77
N GLY A 10 -10.48 -10.12 8.99
CA GLY A 10 -9.13 -10.20 9.56
C GLY A 10 -8.21 -9.03 9.20
N LEU A 11 -8.67 -8.03 8.42
CA LEU A 11 -7.89 -6.82 8.15
C LEU A 11 -7.68 -6.02 9.44
N CYS A 12 -6.44 -5.65 9.73
CA CYS A 12 -6.08 -4.81 10.87
C CYS A 12 -5.80 -3.39 10.39
N LEU A 13 -6.58 -2.42 10.89
CA LEU A 13 -6.38 -1.00 10.68
C LEU A 13 -5.72 -0.40 11.93
N LEU A 14 -4.60 0.28 11.73
CA LEU A 14 -3.90 1.06 12.74
C LEU A 14 -3.98 2.53 12.34
N THR A 15 -4.46 3.37 13.25
CA THR A 15 -4.61 4.81 13.01
C THR A 15 -3.99 5.59 14.17
N GLU A 16 -3.42 6.75 13.86
CA GLU A 16 -3.00 7.70 14.88
C GLU A 16 -3.47 9.10 14.46
N SER A 17 -4.34 9.69 15.28
CA SER A 17 -4.83 11.05 15.05
C SER A 17 -3.81 12.07 15.57
N MET A 18 -3.37 12.95 14.68
CA MET A 18 -2.42 14.02 14.97
C MET A 18 -3.00 15.37 14.51
N PRO A 19 -3.86 16.03 15.32
CA PRO A 19 -4.53 17.27 14.92
C PRO A 19 -3.59 18.44 14.59
N ALA A 20 -2.34 18.36 15.05
CA ALA A 20 -1.32 19.38 14.81
C ALA A 20 -0.73 19.36 13.39
N VAL A 21 -0.89 18.26 12.64
CA VAL A 21 -0.39 18.15 11.26
C VAL A 21 -1.54 18.27 10.25
N ARG A 22 -1.23 18.79 9.06
CA ARG A 22 -2.17 18.91 7.93
C ARG A 22 -1.87 17.93 6.80
N SER A 23 -1.15 16.85 7.12
CA SER A 23 -0.80 15.78 6.19
C SER A 23 -1.22 14.44 6.76
N VAL A 24 -1.35 13.44 5.89
CA VAL A 24 -1.64 12.05 6.26
C VAL A 24 -0.61 11.14 5.59
N SER A 25 -0.23 10.07 6.28
CA SER A 25 0.53 8.98 5.69
C SER A 25 -0.33 7.71 5.75
N LEU A 26 -0.40 7.01 4.62
CA LEU A 26 -1.14 5.77 4.48
C LEU A 26 -0.17 4.70 3.97
N GLY A 27 -0.26 3.51 4.54
CA GLY A 27 0.52 2.35 4.12
C GLY A 27 -0.30 1.07 4.23
N ALA A 28 0.04 0.08 3.40
CA ALA A 28 -0.49 -1.26 3.48
C ALA A 28 0.67 -2.22 3.75
N TRP A 29 0.54 -3.06 4.78
CA TRP A 29 1.57 -4.02 5.16
C TRP A 29 1.09 -5.44 4.91
N LEU A 30 1.86 -6.18 4.13
CA LEU A 30 1.68 -7.62 3.93
C LEU A 30 2.53 -8.37 4.96
N THR A 31 1.93 -9.30 5.68
CA THR A 31 2.63 -10.13 6.68
C THR A 31 3.52 -11.21 6.06
N ARG A 32 3.43 -11.40 4.74
CA ARG A 32 4.18 -12.39 3.95
C ARG A 32 5.09 -11.69 2.95
N GLY A 33 6.20 -12.34 2.63
CA GLY A 33 7.29 -11.85 1.77
C GLY A 33 8.27 -13.00 1.51
N SER A 34 9.45 -12.73 0.93
CA SER A 34 10.31 -13.78 0.37
C SER A 34 10.71 -14.92 1.31
N ARG A 35 10.81 -14.66 2.62
CA ARG A 35 11.03 -15.69 3.65
C ARG A 35 9.94 -16.77 3.74
N HIS A 36 8.77 -16.52 3.14
CA HIS A 36 7.61 -17.41 3.15
C HIS A 36 7.39 -18.08 1.78
N GLU A 37 8.29 -17.87 0.82
CA GLU A 37 8.19 -18.45 -0.51
C GLU A 37 8.67 -19.91 -0.49
N SER A 38 8.00 -20.76 -1.25
CA SER A 38 8.53 -22.09 -1.58
C SER A 38 9.69 -21.94 -2.58
N PRO A 39 10.64 -22.88 -2.64
CA PRO A 39 11.75 -22.84 -3.61
C PRO A 39 11.31 -22.65 -5.07
N VAL A 40 10.18 -23.24 -5.46
CA VAL A 40 9.60 -23.15 -6.81
C VAL A 40 9.07 -21.74 -7.15
N HIS A 41 8.72 -20.95 -6.14
CA HIS A 41 8.16 -19.60 -6.27
C HIS A 41 9.09 -18.51 -5.74
N SER A 42 10.39 -18.81 -5.64
CA SER A 42 11.38 -17.86 -5.16
C SER A 42 11.37 -16.59 -6.03
N GLY A 43 11.25 -15.43 -5.40
CA GLY A 43 11.17 -14.12 -6.04
C GLY A 43 9.75 -13.61 -6.32
N ILE A 44 8.69 -14.38 -6.00
CA ILE A 44 7.31 -13.98 -6.32
C ILE A 44 6.85 -12.74 -5.54
N ALA A 45 7.28 -12.55 -4.29
CA ALA A 45 6.90 -11.38 -3.49
C ALA A 45 7.46 -10.10 -4.09
N HIS A 46 8.74 -10.11 -4.48
CA HIS A 46 9.36 -8.99 -5.18
C HIS A 46 8.71 -8.77 -6.56
N PHE A 47 8.43 -9.84 -7.30
CA PHE A 47 7.73 -9.74 -8.57
C PHE A 47 6.35 -9.08 -8.42
N VAL A 48 5.55 -9.52 -7.45
CA VAL A 48 4.24 -8.93 -7.15
C VAL A 48 4.37 -7.46 -6.76
N GLU A 49 5.36 -7.09 -5.95
CA GLU A 49 5.63 -5.70 -5.59
C GLU A 49 5.81 -4.81 -6.85
N HIS A 50 6.61 -5.23 -7.82
CA HIS A 50 6.77 -4.50 -9.09
C HIS A 50 5.46 -4.42 -9.89
N MET A 51 4.71 -5.52 -9.91
CA MET A 51 3.47 -5.60 -10.69
C MET A 51 2.36 -4.71 -10.14
N LEU A 52 2.34 -4.44 -8.83
CA LEU A 52 1.36 -3.52 -8.21
C LEU A 52 1.41 -2.11 -8.81
N PHE A 53 2.55 -1.69 -9.36
CA PHE A 53 2.72 -0.37 -9.97
C PHE A 53 2.52 -0.36 -11.50
N LYS A 54 2.26 -1.52 -12.13
CA LYS A 54 2.09 -1.60 -13.59
C LYS A 54 0.67 -1.31 -14.08
N GLY A 55 -0.24 -0.96 -13.18
CA GLY A 55 -1.61 -0.64 -13.49
C GLY A 55 -2.60 -1.65 -12.95
N THR A 56 -3.88 -1.28 -13.03
CA THR A 56 -5.04 -2.11 -12.67
C THR A 56 -5.91 -2.29 -13.92
N THR A 57 -6.96 -3.10 -13.83
CA THR A 57 -7.92 -3.28 -14.94
C THR A 57 -8.54 -1.97 -15.42
N THR A 58 -8.62 -0.95 -14.56
CA THR A 58 -9.28 0.33 -14.84
C THR A 58 -8.32 1.52 -14.90
N ARG A 59 -7.05 1.36 -14.51
CA ARG A 59 -6.06 2.46 -14.46
C ARG A 59 -4.71 2.02 -15.00
N THR A 60 -4.11 2.80 -15.87
CA THR A 60 -2.75 2.53 -16.40
C THR A 60 -1.68 2.91 -15.37
N ALA A 61 -0.46 2.36 -15.51
CA ALA A 61 0.68 2.77 -14.68
C ALA A 61 0.94 4.28 -14.74
N GLU A 62 0.86 4.86 -15.93
CA GLU A 62 1.01 6.30 -16.14
C GLU A 62 -0.09 7.10 -15.45
N GLY A 63 -1.35 6.66 -15.56
CA GLY A 63 -2.48 7.32 -14.89
C GLY A 63 -2.32 7.31 -13.36
N ILE A 64 -1.88 6.19 -12.79
CA ILE A 64 -1.58 6.10 -11.35
C ILE A 64 -0.47 7.08 -10.95
N ALA A 65 0.60 7.17 -11.74
CA ALA A 65 1.70 8.11 -11.46
C ALA A 65 1.24 9.57 -11.51
N GLN A 66 0.47 9.95 -12.54
CA GLN A 66 -0.07 11.31 -12.69
C GLN A 66 -1.05 11.68 -11.56
N GLU A 67 -1.92 10.76 -11.14
CA GLU A 67 -2.83 10.97 -10.01
C GLU A 67 -2.05 11.22 -8.71
N ILE A 68 -1.00 10.42 -8.44
CA ILE A 68 -0.16 10.61 -7.25
C ILE A 68 0.57 11.96 -7.31
N ASP A 69 1.16 12.32 -8.45
CA ASP A 69 1.84 13.61 -8.64
C ASP A 69 0.90 14.81 -8.45
N SER A 70 -0.37 14.68 -8.88
CA SER A 70 -1.37 15.74 -8.72
C SER A 70 -1.72 16.04 -7.26
N ILE A 71 -1.59 15.07 -6.35
CA ILE A 71 -1.82 15.27 -4.91
C ILE A 71 -0.66 16.05 -4.27
N TRP A 72 0.56 15.87 -4.79
CA TRP A 72 1.73 16.62 -4.35
C TRP A 72 1.74 18.05 -4.88
N TRP A 73 1.16 18.27 -6.06
CA TRP A 73 1.11 19.57 -6.74
C TRP A 73 -0.29 20.19 -6.67
N THR A 74 -0.66 20.72 -5.51
CA THR A 74 -1.70 21.75 -5.40
C THR A 74 -1.03 23.10 -5.11
N PRO A 75 -1.25 24.15 -5.93
CA PRO A 75 -0.77 25.50 -5.63
C PRO A 75 -1.38 26.09 -4.35
#